data_AF-A0AAN8FKQ9-F1
#
_entry.id   AF-A0AAN8FKQ9-F1
#
_cell.length_a   1.000
_cell.length_b   1.000
_cell.length_c   1.000
_cell.angle_alpha   90.00
_cell.angle_beta   90.00
_cell.angle_gamma   90.00
#
_symmetry.space_group_name_H-M   'P 1'
#
loop_
_entity.id
_entity.type
_entity.pdbx_description
1 polymer ?
#
loop_
_entity_poly.entity_id
_entity_poly.type
_entity_poly.pdbx_seq_one_letter_code
_entity_poly.pdbx_strand_id
1 'polypeptide(L)'
;MKLSVDELKKNFRPVSITSAIQCAGNRRSDMSKYKKTQGLQWSGTAISNAEWTGVRLRVSGVTLLDFFSPGQSYGASIPLKKAMSPEVIIAYSMNGKDLPRDHGAPLRCVVPGVVGARQVKWLKAIRTSDVESPSHWQQKDYKVFPPHVGPNDKLDWESLPALQEYPVQSAFCIPAHGTKVKRDAEVMEVAGYAWSGGGRGIVRVLVSADGGKTWQDAELEQAPEQDLDHMWAWTLFRATIKIPDGVNKMELVVKATDRSHNTQPEGASGIWNVRGLIHNAWHRVEVEVVD
;
A
#
# COMPACT_ATOMS: atom_id res chain seq x y z
N MET A 1 -7.99 -17.93 -25.61
CA MET A 1 -6.74 -17.43 -26.24
C MET A 1 -5.55 -17.95 -25.44
N LYS A 2 -4.45 -18.32 -26.09
CA LYS A 2 -3.15 -18.61 -25.44
C LYS A 2 -2.13 -17.70 -26.10
N LEU A 3 -1.29 -17.04 -25.29
CA LEU A 3 -0.28 -16.10 -25.79
C LEU A 3 1.04 -16.36 -25.07
N SER A 4 2.12 -16.41 -25.83
CA SER A 4 3.48 -16.28 -25.35
C SER A 4 3.78 -14.82 -24.99
N VAL A 5 4.85 -14.61 -24.23
CA VAL A 5 5.33 -13.26 -23.87
C VAL A 5 5.76 -12.50 -25.12
N ASP A 6 6.38 -13.18 -26.09
CA ASP A 6 6.80 -12.57 -27.34
C ASP A 6 5.60 -12.13 -28.20
N GLU A 7 4.54 -12.94 -28.25
CA GLU A 7 3.28 -12.53 -28.89
C GLU A 7 2.65 -11.33 -28.18
N LEU A 8 2.71 -11.25 -26.84
CA LEU A 8 2.24 -10.07 -26.12
C LEU A 8 3.05 -8.83 -26.49
N LYS A 9 4.38 -8.93 -26.51
CA LYS A 9 5.29 -7.82 -26.86
C LYS A 9 5.13 -7.39 -28.32
N LYS A 10 4.87 -8.33 -29.24
CA LYS A 10 4.75 -8.07 -30.68
C LYS A 10 3.38 -7.54 -31.08
N ASN A 11 2.30 -8.09 -30.52
CA ASN A 11 0.94 -7.87 -31.04
C ASN A 11 0.18 -6.76 -30.32
N PHE A 12 0.70 -6.24 -29.20
CA PHE A 12 0.01 -5.23 -28.39
C PHE A 12 0.93 -4.05 -28.10
N ARG A 13 0.35 -2.85 -28.08
CA ARG A 13 1.08 -1.62 -27.75
C ARG A 13 1.56 -1.65 -26.29
N PRO A 14 2.86 -1.44 -26.03
CA PRO A 14 3.36 -1.32 -24.67
C PRO A 14 2.89 -0.02 -24.01
N VAL A 15 2.65 -0.09 -22.71
CA VAL A 15 2.39 1.07 -21.86
C VAL A 15 3.22 0.96 -20.58
N SER A 16 3.65 2.09 -20.06
CA SER A 16 4.41 2.20 -18.82
C SER A 16 3.60 2.98 -17.78
N ILE A 17 3.56 2.47 -16.55
CA ILE A 17 2.81 3.06 -15.44
C ILE A 17 3.64 2.96 -14.18
N THR A 18 3.90 4.10 -13.55
CA THR A 18 4.50 4.15 -12.22
C THR A 18 3.43 3.96 -11.16
N SER A 19 3.57 2.92 -10.34
CA SER A 19 2.60 2.62 -9.27
C SER A 19 3.29 2.06 -8.04
N ALA A 20 2.80 2.49 -6.88
CA ALA A 20 3.10 1.84 -5.62
C ALA A 20 2.29 0.53 -5.49
N ILE A 21 2.89 -0.46 -4.84
CA ILE A 21 2.24 -1.70 -4.44
C ILE A 21 2.43 -1.84 -2.92
N GLN A 22 1.33 -1.77 -2.18
CA GLN A 22 1.33 -1.94 -0.73
C GLN A 22 0.66 -3.25 -0.31
N CYS A 23 1.31 -4.01 0.57
CA CYS A 23 0.73 -5.20 1.18
C CYS A 23 -0.35 -4.78 2.19
N ALA A 24 -1.47 -5.53 2.24
CA ALA A 24 -2.54 -5.34 3.23
C ALA A 24 -2.03 -5.35 4.68
N GLY A 25 -0.94 -6.09 4.94
CA GLY A 25 -0.33 -6.22 6.25
C GLY A 25 0.77 -5.21 6.56
N ASN A 26 0.98 -4.18 5.74
CA ASN A 26 1.96 -3.13 6.04
C ASN A 26 1.66 -2.51 7.40
N ARG A 27 2.70 -2.31 8.22
CA ARG A 27 2.61 -1.84 9.62
C ARG A 27 1.79 -2.74 10.56
N ARG A 28 1.67 -4.04 10.28
CA ARG A 28 1.06 -4.99 11.22
C ARG A 28 1.74 -4.97 12.60
N SER A 29 3.07 -4.80 12.64
CA SER A 29 3.82 -4.75 13.90
C SER A 29 3.33 -3.62 14.82
N ASP A 30 2.96 -2.47 14.26
CA ASP A 30 2.47 -1.33 15.04
C ASP A 30 1.09 -1.63 15.64
N MET A 31 0.20 -2.25 14.87
CA MET A 31 -1.10 -2.70 15.38
C MET A 31 -0.94 -3.74 16.51
N SER A 32 0.05 -4.63 16.39
CA SER A 32 0.35 -5.64 17.41
C SER A 32 0.86 -5.04 18.73
N LYS A 33 1.45 -3.83 18.72
CA LYS A 33 1.82 -3.11 19.95
C LYS A 33 0.59 -2.73 20.78
N TYR A 34 -0.54 -2.43 20.12
CA TYR A 34 -1.82 -2.15 20.79
C TYR A 34 -2.49 -3.44 21.29
N LYS A 35 -2.66 -4.42 20.40
CA LYS A 35 -3.23 -5.74 20.74
C LYS A 35 -2.75 -6.77 19.72
N LYS A 36 -2.28 -7.93 20.19
CA LYS A 36 -1.67 -8.98 19.36
C LYS A 36 -2.53 -9.34 18.14
N THR A 37 -1.91 -9.40 16.97
CA THR A 37 -2.53 -9.77 15.68
C THR A 37 -1.94 -11.07 15.14
N GLN A 38 -2.55 -11.63 14.09
CA GLN A 38 -2.08 -12.82 13.37
C GLN A 38 -1.48 -12.45 12.00
N GLY A 39 -0.30 -12.99 11.69
CA GLY A 39 0.37 -12.82 10.40
C GLY A 39 1.81 -12.29 10.51
N LEU A 40 2.45 -12.07 9.35
CA LEU A 40 3.81 -11.54 9.26
C LEU A 40 3.89 -10.14 9.88
N GLN A 41 4.81 -9.93 10.82
CA GLN A 41 4.93 -8.67 11.57
C GLN A 41 5.71 -7.62 10.77
N TRP A 42 5.17 -7.20 9.64
CA TRP A 42 5.73 -6.13 8.82
C TRP A 42 5.75 -4.82 9.60
N SER A 43 6.90 -4.14 9.55
CA SER A 43 7.03 -2.72 9.87
C SER A 43 6.43 -1.86 8.75
N GLY A 44 6.73 -0.56 8.72
CA GLY A 44 6.30 0.37 7.66
C GLY A 44 6.96 0.19 6.29
N THR A 45 7.50 -0.98 5.99
CA THR A 45 8.33 -1.25 4.81
C THR A 45 7.67 -2.18 3.78
N ALA A 46 6.45 -2.66 4.02
CA ALA A 46 5.74 -3.56 3.09
C ALA A 46 5.00 -2.77 1.99
N ILE A 47 5.71 -1.83 1.38
CA ILE A 47 5.31 -1.01 0.24
C ILE A 47 6.53 -0.73 -0.63
N SER A 48 6.35 -0.68 -1.95
CA SER A 48 7.40 -0.25 -2.88
C SER A 48 6.80 0.38 -4.12
N ASN A 49 7.56 1.25 -4.79
CA ASN A 49 7.15 1.95 -6.01
C ASN A 49 8.06 1.56 -7.18
N ALA A 50 7.46 1.34 -8.35
CA ALA A 50 8.20 1.03 -9.57
C ALA A 50 7.43 1.49 -10.81
N GLU A 51 8.16 1.70 -11.90
CA GLU A 51 7.60 1.80 -13.24
C GLU A 51 7.38 0.38 -13.79
N TRP A 52 6.17 0.08 -14.20
CA TRP A 52 5.77 -1.21 -14.76
C TRP A 52 5.48 -1.05 -16.24
N THR A 53 6.12 -1.86 -17.08
CA THR A 53 5.86 -1.85 -18.53
C THR A 53 5.22 -3.16 -18.98
N GLY A 54 4.15 -3.05 -19.76
CA GLY A 54 3.33 -4.18 -20.15
C GLY A 54 2.27 -3.83 -21.19
N VAL A 55 1.26 -4.69 -21.30
CA VAL A 55 0.11 -4.47 -22.18
C VAL A 55 -1.12 -4.17 -21.35
N ARG A 56 -1.97 -3.26 -21.84
CA ARG A 56 -3.24 -2.99 -21.16
C ARG A 56 -4.12 -4.22 -21.18
N LEU A 57 -4.73 -4.48 -20.05
CA LEU A 57 -5.79 -5.46 -19.97
C LEU A 57 -7.05 -4.87 -20.63
N ARG A 58 -7.54 -5.51 -21.69
CA ARG A 58 -8.82 -5.19 -22.30
C ARG A 58 -9.59 -6.48 -22.49
N VAL A 59 -10.61 -6.70 -21.68
CA VAL A 59 -11.44 -7.91 -21.71
C VAL A 59 -12.89 -7.50 -21.94
N SER A 60 -13.54 -8.07 -22.95
CA SER A 60 -14.97 -7.83 -23.19
C SER A 60 -15.80 -8.86 -22.43
N GLY A 61 -16.82 -8.40 -21.70
CA GLY A 61 -17.99 -9.20 -21.36
C GLY A 61 -18.20 -9.70 -19.92
N VAL A 62 -17.34 -9.43 -18.92
CA VAL A 62 -17.45 -10.19 -17.64
C VAL A 62 -16.84 -9.53 -16.39
N THR A 63 -17.34 -9.84 -15.18
CA THR A 63 -17.13 -9.18 -13.87
C THR A 63 -15.75 -9.28 -13.19
N LEU A 64 -14.94 -10.34 -13.34
CA LEU A 64 -13.72 -10.55 -12.52
C LEU A 64 -12.59 -11.32 -13.25
N LEU A 65 -11.32 -11.11 -12.88
CA LEU A 65 -10.16 -11.86 -13.41
C LEU A 65 -9.51 -12.81 -12.41
N ASP A 66 -9.57 -14.12 -12.66
CA ASP A 66 -8.82 -15.13 -11.91
C ASP A 66 -7.43 -15.34 -12.52
N PHE A 67 -6.41 -15.14 -11.70
CA PHE A 67 -5.01 -15.30 -12.05
C PHE A 67 -4.40 -16.48 -11.31
N PHE A 68 -3.98 -17.54 -12.01
CA PHE A 68 -3.52 -18.78 -11.37
C PHE A 68 -2.06 -19.13 -11.74
N SER A 69 -1.36 -19.84 -10.84
CA SER A 69 -0.09 -20.53 -11.10
C SER A 69 -0.22 -22.02 -10.74
N PRO A 70 -0.27 -22.94 -11.71
CA PRO A 70 -0.36 -24.38 -11.45
C PRO A 70 0.77 -24.85 -10.53
N GLY A 71 0.40 -25.46 -9.41
CA GLY A 71 1.33 -25.94 -8.37
C GLY A 71 1.61 -24.96 -7.23
N GLN A 72 1.16 -23.70 -7.29
CA GLN A 72 1.36 -22.72 -6.21
C GLN A 72 0.07 -22.14 -5.60
N SER A 73 -1.07 -22.74 -5.93
CA SER A 73 -2.41 -22.50 -5.37
C SER A 73 -2.95 -21.05 -5.36
N TYR A 74 -2.17 -19.98 -5.56
CA TYR A 74 -2.61 -18.58 -5.46
C TYR A 74 -3.55 -18.13 -6.58
N GLY A 75 -4.56 -17.36 -6.19
CA GLY A 75 -5.50 -16.67 -7.08
C GLY A 75 -6.16 -15.50 -6.39
N ALA A 76 -6.60 -14.51 -7.16
CA ALA A 76 -7.29 -13.32 -6.69
C ALA A 76 -8.14 -12.76 -7.83
N SER A 77 -9.06 -11.84 -7.52
CA SER A 77 -9.90 -11.20 -8.53
C SER A 77 -10.13 -9.71 -8.26
N ILE A 78 -10.34 -8.95 -9.35
CA ILE A 78 -10.69 -7.52 -9.33
C ILE A 78 -11.98 -7.27 -10.13
N PRO A 79 -12.85 -6.32 -9.75
CA PRO A 79 -14.05 -6.00 -10.51
C PRO A 79 -13.76 -5.56 -11.95
N LEU A 80 -14.66 -5.85 -12.88
CA LEU A 80 -14.49 -5.59 -14.31
C LEU A 80 -14.29 -4.12 -14.60
N LYS A 81 -15.05 -3.27 -13.92
CA LYS A 81 -14.90 -1.82 -14.03
C LYS A 81 -13.44 -1.41 -13.82
N LYS A 82 -12.78 -1.97 -12.80
CA LYS A 82 -11.36 -1.74 -12.54
C LYS A 82 -10.47 -2.42 -13.58
N ALA A 83 -10.78 -3.65 -13.96
CA ALA A 83 -10.04 -4.41 -14.96
C ALA A 83 -9.98 -3.70 -16.34
N MET A 84 -11.02 -2.93 -16.67
CA MET A 84 -11.11 -2.12 -17.90
C MET A 84 -10.50 -0.73 -17.79
N SER A 85 -10.06 -0.33 -16.59
CA SER A 85 -9.44 0.97 -16.39
C SER A 85 -8.10 1.05 -17.14
N PRO A 86 -7.75 2.23 -17.67
CA PRO A 86 -6.58 2.41 -18.54
C PRO A 86 -5.24 2.06 -17.88
N GLU A 87 -5.19 2.04 -16.55
CA GLU A 87 -4.00 1.82 -15.75
C GLU A 87 -3.74 0.34 -15.38
N VAL A 88 -4.69 -0.57 -15.64
CA VAL A 88 -4.47 -2.00 -15.35
C VAL A 88 -3.72 -2.68 -16.49
N ILE A 89 -2.60 -3.30 -16.16
CA ILE A 89 -1.69 -3.89 -17.14
C ILE A 89 -1.25 -5.29 -16.76
N ILE A 90 -0.93 -6.08 -17.79
CA ILE A 90 -0.14 -7.29 -17.65
C ILE A 90 1.31 -6.91 -17.94
N ALA A 91 2.10 -6.79 -16.89
CA ALA A 91 3.49 -6.35 -16.94
C ALA A 91 4.44 -7.51 -17.24
N TYR A 92 5.45 -7.23 -18.06
CA TYR A 92 6.62 -8.09 -18.31
C TYR A 92 7.94 -7.38 -17.97
N SER A 93 7.91 -6.09 -17.62
CA SER A 93 9.08 -5.30 -17.24
C SER A 93 8.81 -4.44 -15.99
N MET A 94 9.85 -4.24 -15.20
CA MET A 94 9.88 -3.40 -13.99
C MET A 94 11.15 -2.54 -14.03
N ASN A 95 10.99 -1.22 -13.95
CA ASN A 95 12.06 -0.21 -13.99
C ASN A 95 13.00 -0.40 -15.20
N GLY A 96 12.41 -0.52 -16.40
CA GLY A 96 13.14 -0.65 -17.67
C GLY A 96 13.86 -1.99 -17.88
N LYS A 97 13.76 -2.94 -16.96
CA LYS A 97 14.35 -4.29 -17.07
C LYS A 97 13.26 -5.35 -17.11
N ASP A 98 13.59 -6.56 -17.59
CA ASP A 98 12.67 -7.69 -17.48
C ASP A 98 12.30 -7.95 -16.01
N LEU A 99 11.08 -8.45 -15.77
CA LEU A 99 10.63 -8.77 -14.42
C LEU A 99 11.60 -9.72 -13.72
N PRO A 100 12.07 -9.40 -12.50
CA PRO A 100 12.78 -10.37 -11.68
C PRO A 100 11.85 -11.51 -11.25
N ARG A 101 12.42 -12.69 -11.01
CA ARG A 101 11.65 -13.90 -10.64
C ARG A 101 10.74 -13.67 -9.43
N ASP A 102 11.25 -13.03 -8.37
CA ASP A 102 10.48 -12.79 -7.15
C ASP A 102 9.36 -11.75 -7.33
N HIS A 103 9.42 -10.95 -8.39
CA HIS A 103 8.40 -9.99 -8.78
C HIS A 103 7.45 -10.51 -9.86
N GLY A 104 7.51 -11.80 -10.18
CA GLY A 104 6.50 -12.47 -10.98
C GLY A 104 6.89 -12.80 -12.40
N ALA A 105 8.19 -12.85 -12.73
CA ALA A 105 8.64 -13.23 -14.07
C ALA A 105 7.98 -14.53 -14.58
N PRO A 106 7.57 -14.61 -15.85
CA PRO A 106 7.76 -13.58 -16.87
C PRO A 106 6.62 -12.56 -16.96
N LEU A 107 5.50 -12.79 -16.27
CA LEU A 107 4.30 -11.94 -16.33
C LEU A 107 3.67 -11.77 -14.96
N ARG A 108 3.23 -10.55 -14.65
CA ARG A 108 2.36 -10.28 -13.51
C ARG A 108 1.21 -9.37 -13.89
N CYS A 109 0.14 -9.42 -13.13
CA CYS A 109 -0.85 -8.36 -13.11
C CYS A 109 -0.35 -7.19 -12.25
N VAL A 110 -0.56 -5.97 -12.73
CA VAL A 110 -0.38 -4.71 -12.00
C VAL A 110 -1.73 -3.99 -12.00
N VAL A 111 -2.24 -3.72 -10.79
CA VAL A 111 -3.55 -3.08 -10.57
C VAL A 111 -3.34 -1.86 -9.69
N PRO A 112 -3.01 -0.70 -10.29
CA PRO A 112 -2.73 0.51 -9.53
C PRO A 112 -3.86 0.92 -8.59
N GLY A 113 -3.52 1.42 -7.40
CA GLY A 113 -4.49 1.85 -6.37
C GLY A 113 -5.16 0.72 -5.59
N VAL A 114 -4.86 -0.55 -5.90
CA VAL A 114 -5.43 -1.74 -5.26
C VAL A 114 -4.37 -2.47 -4.45
N VAL A 115 -4.78 -3.07 -3.34
CA VAL A 115 -3.92 -3.82 -2.43
C VAL A 115 -3.10 -4.90 -3.17
N GLY A 116 -1.84 -5.08 -2.76
CA GLY A 116 -0.89 -5.95 -3.46
C GLY A 116 -1.36 -7.40 -3.63
N ALA A 117 -2.29 -7.87 -2.79
CA ALA A 117 -2.90 -9.19 -2.90
C ALA A 117 -3.74 -9.41 -4.17
N ARG A 118 -4.09 -8.35 -4.92
CA ARG A 118 -4.82 -8.51 -6.19
C ARG A 118 -3.91 -8.42 -7.42
N GLN A 119 -2.62 -8.17 -7.19
CA GLN A 119 -1.62 -7.95 -8.23
C GLN A 119 -0.81 -9.23 -8.46
N VAL A 120 -1.45 -10.23 -9.06
CA VAL A 120 -0.96 -11.61 -9.10
C VAL A 120 0.34 -11.76 -9.90
N LYS A 121 1.33 -12.41 -9.28
CA LYS A 121 2.65 -12.74 -9.86
C LYS A 121 2.61 -14.09 -10.57
N TRP A 122 3.59 -14.33 -11.46
CA TRP A 122 3.75 -15.60 -12.20
C TRP A 122 2.49 -15.99 -12.96
N LEU A 123 1.89 -15.00 -13.61
CA LEU A 123 0.59 -15.09 -14.23
C LEU A 123 0.54 -16.16 -15.34
N LYS A 124 -0.37 -17.14 -15.24
CA LYS A 124 -0.57 -18.17 -16.28
C LYS A 124 -1.90 -18.10 -17.00
N ALA A 125 -2.96 -17.65 -16.34
CA ALA A 125 -4.30 -17.64 -16.90
C ALA A 125 -5.04 -16.39 -16.45
N ILE A 126 -5.92 -15.92 -17.32
CA ILE A 126 -6.87 -14.86 -17.03
C ILE A 126 -8.22 -15.45 -17.38
N ARG A 127 -9.12 -15.53 -16.39
CA ARG A 127 -10.48 -16.03 -16.61
C ARG A 127 -11.47 -15.00 -16.18
N THR A 128 -12.49 -14.87 -17.00
CA THR A 128 -13.65 -14.06 -16.73
C THR A 128 -14.68 -14.85 -15.91
N SER A 129 -15.22 -14.26 -14.84
CA SER A 129 -16.25 -14.87 -13.97
C SER A 129 -17.29 -13.86 -13.49
N ASP A 130 -18.50 -14.34 -13.20
CA ASP A 130 -19.61 -13.56 -12.63
C ASP A 130 -19.51 -13.45 -11.09
N VAL A 131 -18.69 -14.30 -10.48
CA VAL A 131 -18.43 -14.38 -9.03
C VAL A 131 -16.94 -14.25 -8.73
N GLU A 132 -16.61 -13.77 -7.51
CA GLU A 132 -15.22 -13.62 -7.03
C GLU A 132 -14.41 -14.91 -7.15
N SER A 133 -13.09 -14.76 -7.27
CA SER A 133 -12.16 -15.89 -7.26
C SER A 133 -12.48 -16.80 -6.05
N PRO A 134 -12.69 -18.12 -6.24
CA PRO A 134 -12.97 -19.04 -5.14
C PRO A 134 -11.73 -19.35 -4.30
N SER A 135 -10.57 -18.77 -4.64
CA SER A 135 -9.31 -19.00 -3.95
C SER A 135 -9.39 -18.65 -2.46
N HIS A 136 -8.63 -19.39 -1.64
CA HIS A 136 -8.53 -19.12 -0.20
C HIS A 136 -8.15 -17.65 0.09
N TRP A 137 -7.21 -17.07 -0.65
CA TRP A 137 -6.75 -15.69 -0.43
C TRP A 137 -7.78 -14.62 -0.83
N GLN A 138 -8.75 -14.93 -1.69
CA GLN A 138 -9.85 -14.00 -1.98
C GLN A 138 -10.97 -14.16 -0.95
N GLN A 139 -11.32 -15.40 -0.63
CA GLN A 139 -12.52 -15.71 0.16
C GLN A 139 -12.28 -15.68 1.67
N LYS A 140 -11.12 -16.14 2.13
CA LYS A 140 -10.81 -16.40 3.55
C LYS A 140 -9.52 -15.71 4.05
N ASP A 141 -9.04 -14.72 3.30
CA ASP A 141 -7.99 -13.80 3.75
C ASP A 141 -8.24 -12.40 3.17
N TYR A 142 -7.41 -11.42 3.56
CA TYR A 142 -7.50 -10.04 3.06
C TYR A 142 -8.92 -9.43 3.17
N LYS A 143 -9.58 -9.68 4.30
CA LYS A 143 -10.82 -9.05 4.76
C LYS A 143 -10.59 -8.48 6.16
N VAL A 144 -11.21 -7.35 6.49
CA VAL A 144 -10.99 -6.63 7.75
C VAL A 144 -12.19 -6.83 8.67
N PHE A 145 -12.00 -7.62 9.73
CA PHE A 145 -13.00 -7.81 10.77
C PHE A 145 -13.09 -6.60 11.71
N PRO A 146 -14.27 -6.34 12.30
CA PRO A 146 -14.41 -5.26 13.28
C PRO A 146 -13.61 -5.54 14.58
N PRO A 147 -13.25 -4.50 15.36
CA PRO A 147 -12.32 -4.65 16.48
C PRO A 147 -12.77 -5.55 17.65
N HIS A 148 -14.06 -5.84 17.75
CA HIS A 148 -14.59 -6.74 18.78
C HIS A 148 -14.35 -8.22 18.47
N VAL A 149 -14.06 -8.58 17.21
CA VAL A 149 -13.80 -9.98 16.80
C VAL A 149 -12.35 -10.36 17.15
N GLY A 150 -12.21 -11.27 18.11
CA GLY A 150 -10.96 -11.79 18.61
C GLY A 150 -10.40 -13.01 17.86
N PRO A 151 -9.20 -13.48 18.24
CA PRO A 151 -8.51 -14.61 17.61
C PRO A 151 -9.18 -15.98 17.81
N ASN A 152 -10.03 -16.12 18.83
CA ASN A 152 -10.72 -17.36 19.16
C ASN A 152 -12.19 -17.35 18.71
N ASP A 153 -12.65 -16.24 18.12
CA ASP A 153 -14.02 -16.12 17.64
C ASP A 153 -14.19 -16.84 16.30
N LYS A 154 -15.42 -17.28 16.03
CA LYS A 154 -15.78 -17.80 14.72
C LYS A 154 -15.76 -16.64 13.71
N LEU A 155 -14.85 -16.74 12.73
CA LEU A 155 -14.73 -15.74 11.67
C LEU A 155 -15.78 -15.98 10.57
N ASP A 156 -16.70 -15.05 10.45
CA ASP A 156 -17.66 -14.99 9.34
C ASP A 156 -17.06 -14.21 8.16
N TRP A 157 -16.47 -14.93 7.22
CA TRP A 157 -15.81 -14.33 6.05
C TRP A 157 -16.80 -13.84 5.00
N GLU A 158 -18.05 -14.32 5.01
CA GLU A 158 -19.03 -14.03 3.96
C GLU A 158 -19.67 -12.66 4.15
N SER A 159 -19.75 -12.16 5.38
CA SER A 159 -20.30 -10.84 5.70
C SER A 159 -19.37 -9.66 5.36
N LEU A 160 -18.13 -9.93 4.95
CA LEU A 160 -17.13 -8.89 4.68
C LEU A 160 -16.73 -8.84 3.20
N PRO A 161 -16.53 -7.65 2.63
CA PRO A 161 -15.96 -7.53 1.30
C PRO A 161 -14.48 -7.88 1.30
N ALA A 162 -14.00 -8.45 0.19
CA ALA A 162 -12.56 -8.58 -0.05
C ALA A 162 -11.92 -7.20 -0.19
N LEU A 163 -10.75 -6.99 0.43
CA LEU A 163 -10.00 -5.74 0.27
C LEU A 163 -9.64 -5.51 -1.19
N GLN A 164 -9.95 -4.32 -1.69
CA GLN A 164 -9.61 -3.85 -3.03
C GLN A 164 -8.75 -2.59 -2.91
N GLU A 165 -9.35 -1.40 -2.97
CA GLU A 165 -8.62 -0.15 -2.76
C GLU A 165 -8.08 -0.04 -1.34
N TYR A 166 -6.91 0.59 -1.21
CA TYR A 166 -6.28 0.87 0.07
C TYR A 166 -6.70 2.26 0.58
N PRO A 167 -6.90 2.48 1.90
CA PRO A 167 -7.09 3.83 2.43
C PRO A 167 -5.78 4.65 2.38
N VAL A 168 -5.86 5.94 2.69
CA VAL A 168 -4.67 6.79 2.86
C VAL A 168 -3.74 6.23 3.95
N GLN A 169 -2.44 6.27 3.68
CA GLN A 169 -1.34 5.83 4.54
C GLN A 169 -0.20 6.83 4.48
N SER A 170 0.53 6.95 5.59
CA SER A 170 1.86 7.56 5.62
C SER A 170 2.72 6.94 6.70
N ALA A 171 4.04 6.99 6.51
CA ALA A 171 5.01 6.60 7.52
C ALA A 171 6.33 7.36 7.32
N PHE A 172 7.03 7.57 8.42
CA PHE A 172 8.43 8.01 8.41
C PHE A 172 9.32 6.85 7.97
N CYS A 173 10.29 7.18 7.12
CA CYS A 173 11.44 6.32 6.83
C CYS A 173 12.67 6.79 7.63
N ILE A 174 12.74 8.10 7.93
CA ILE A 174 13.80 8.73 8.71
C ILE A 174 13.13 9.74 9.66
N PRO A 175 13.48 9.74 10.96
CA PRO A 175 14.42 8.84 11.63
C PRO A 175 13.83 7.45 11.93
N ALA A 176 14.69 6.52 12.35
CA ALA A 176 14.25 5.27 12.97
C ALA A 176 13.92 5.49 14.47
N HIS A 177 13.13 4.58 15.06
CA HIS A 177 12.90 4.57 16.51
C HIS A 177 14.22 4.51 17.29
N GLY A 178 14.33 5.30 18.36
CA GLY A 178 15.52 5.36 19.22
C GLY A 178 16.69 6.11 18.60
N THR A 179 16.48 6.82 17.48
CA THR A 179 17.48 7.75 16.95
C THR A 179 17.82 8.78 18.01
N LYS A 180 19.11 9.05 18.17
CA LYS A 180 19.61 10.10 19.07
C LYS A 180 19.92 11.35 18.25
N VAL A 181 19.33 12.47 18.63
CA VAL A 181 19.62 13.79 18.04
C VAL A 181 20.29 14.66 19.08
N LYS A 182 21.28 15.44 18.67
CA LYS A 182 21.95 16.36 19.58
C LYS A 182 21.06 17.56 19.86
N ARG A 183 21.06 18.05 21.09
CA ARG A 183 20.31 19.23 21.50
C ARG A 183 20.80 20.50 20.78
N ASP A 184 22.10 20.57 20.46
CA ASP A 184 22.72 21.70 19.75
C ASP A 184 22.40 21.74 18.24
N ALA A 185 21.74 20.71 17.69
CA ALA A 185 21.38 20.67 16.28
C ALA A 185 20.25 21.65 15.92
N GLU A 186 19.49 22.16 16.92
CA GLU A 186 18.31 23.04 16.84
C GLU A 186 17.11 22.48 16.04
N VAL A 187 17.37 21.76 14.96
CA VAL A 187 16.42 21.16 14.05
C VAL A 187 16.83 19.75 13.67
N MET A 188 15.87 18.96 13.17
CA MET A 188 16.13 17.67 12.59
C MET A 188 15.32 17.44 11.31
N GLU A 189 15.93 16.72 10.37
CA GLU A 189 15.26 16.30 9.15
C GLU A 189 14.43 15.04 9.39
N VAL A 190 13.20 15.07 8.90
CA VAL A 190 12.32 13.88 8.82
C VAL A 190 11.91 13.67 7.37
N ALA A 191 11.76 12.40 6.98
CA ALA A 191 11.35 12.04 5.64
C ALA A 191 10.57 10.73 5.63
N GLY A 192 9.73 10.55 4.62
CA GLY A 192 8.92 9.35 4.50
C GLY A 192 8.12 9.28 3.22
N TYR A 193 7.08 8.45 3.24
CA TYR A 193 6.14 8.29 2.14
C TYR A 193 4.70 8.51 2.61
N ALA A 194 3.86 8.91 1.67
CA ALA A 194 2.42 8.93 1.76
C ALA A 194 1.81 8.33 0.48
N TRP A 195 0.69 7.62 0.61
CA TRP A 195 0.00 7.01 -0.52
C TRP A 195 -1.47 6.75 -0.19
N SER A 196 -2.36 6.85 -1.17
CA SER A 196 -3.75 6.42 -1.04
C SER A 196 -4.11 5.52 -2.22
N GLY A 197 -4.99 4.54 -1.97
CA GLY A 197 -5.53 3.70 -3.03
C GLY A 197 -6.45 4.46 -3.98
N GLY A 198 -6.99 3.75 -4.97
CA GLY A 198 -7.98 4.31 -5.91
C GLY A 198 -7.51 5.46 -6.79
N GLY A 199 -6.22 5.84 -6.73
CA GLY A 199 -5.66 6.94 -7.53
C GLY A 199 -5.81 8.30 -6.87
N ARG A 200 -6.24 8.34 -5.60
CA ARG A 200 -6.44 9.58 -4.87
C ARG A 200 -5.08 10.17 -4.49
N GLY A 201 -4.76 11.33 -5.06
CA GLY A 201 -3.53 12.05 -4.79
C GLY A 201 -3.44 12.52 -3.34
N ILE A 202 -2.22 12.60 -2.83
CA ILE A 202 -1.94 13.17 -1.51
C ILE A 202 -1.95 14.69 -1.64
N VAL A 203 -2.82 15.36 -0.89
CA VAL A 203 -2.94 16.83 -0.91
C VAL A 203 -2.28 17.47 0.30
N ARG A 204 -1.95 16.69 1.33
CA ARG A 204 -1.25 17.17 2.53
C ARG A 204 -0.58 16.04 3.27
N VAL A 205 0.61 16.33 3.81
CA VAL A 205 1.24 15.54 4.87
C VAL A 205 1.56 16.49 6.01
N LEU A 206 1.12 16.14 7.21
CA LEU A 206 1.41 16.88 8.43
C LEU A 206 2.33 16.06 9.32
N VAL A 207 3.34 16.72 9.87
CA VAL A 207 4.25 16.14 10.86
C VAL A 207 4.13 16.89 12.18
N SER A 208 4.40 16.18 13.27
CA SER A 208 4.36 16.69 14.64
C SER A 208 5.54 16.15 15.42
N ALA A 209 6.03 16.90 16.40
CA ALA A 209 7.12 16.52 17.30
C ALA A 209 6.67 16.23 18.75
N ASP A 210 5.39 16.49 19.05
CA ASP A 210 4.83 16.51 20.40
C ASP A 210 3.68 15.51 20.59
N GLY A 211 3.70 14.42 19.80
CA GLY A 211 2.69 13.36 19.86
C GLY A 211 1.40 13.67 19.12
N GLY A 212 1.37 14.72 18.29
CA GLY A 212 0.22 15.12 17.49
C GLY A 212 -0.60 16.28 18.08
N LYS A 213 -0.05 17.04 19.05
CA LYS A 213 -0.73 18.20 19.63
C LYS A 213 -0.60 19.43 18.74
N THR A 214 0.58 19.64 18.16
CA THR A 214 0.84 20.67 17.16
C THR A 214 1.34 20.05 15.86
N TRP A 215 1.10 20.73 14.74
CA TRP A 215 1.36 20.20 13.40
C TRP A 215 2.00 21.26 12.52
N GLN A 216 2.90 20.81 11.65
CA GLN A 216 3.45 21.59 10.54
C GLN A 216 3.30 20.83 9.24
N ASP A 217 3.20 21.54 8.12
CA ASP A 217 3.19 20.94 6.79
C ASP A 217 4.57 20.36 6.44
N ALA A 218 4.56 19.22 5.76
CA ALA A 218 5.73 18.67 5.10
C ALA A 218 5.75 19.10 3.61
N GLU A 219 6.95 19.25 3.07
CA GLU A 219 7.15 19.41 1.64
C GLU A 219 6.86 18.09 0.92
N LEU A 220 6.06 18.15 -0.14
CA LEU A 220 5.66 16.98 -0.93
C LEU A 220 6.50 16.90 -2.20
N GLU A 221 7.18 15.77 -2.38
CA GLU A 221 7.89 15.43 -3.61
C GLU A 221 6.96 14.61 -4.50
N GLN A 222 6.29 15.29 -5.43
CA GLN A 222 5.36 14.69 -6.39
C GLN A 222 5.90 14.83 -7.81
N ALA A 223 5.76 13.78 -8.61
CA ALA A 223 6.17 13.86 -10.00
C ALA A 223 5.19 14.76 -10.79
N PRO A 224 5.65 15.73 -11.59
CA PRO A 224 4.79 16.71 -12.27
C PRO A 224 3.69 16.10 -13.14
N GLU A 225 3.93 14.92 -13.68
CA GLU A 225 3.01 14.17 -14.55
C GLU A 225 1.87 13.46 -13.80
N GLN A 226 1.87 13.47 -12.46
CA GLN A 226 0.82 12.85 -11.66
C GLN A 226 -0.36 13.79 -11.46
N ASP A 227 -1.50 13.40 -12.01
CA ASP A 227 -2.79 14.02 -11.75
C ASP A 227 -3.35 13.57 -10.38
N LEU A 228 -3.98 14.48 -9.64
CA LEU A 228 -4.52 14.23 -8.29
C LEU A 228 -5.66 13.20 -8.28
N ASP A 229 -6.31 12.97 -9.42
CA ASP A 229 -7.35 11.95 -9.54
C ASP A 229 -6.81 10.61 -10.12
N HIS A 230 -5.53 10.55 -10.48
CA HIS A 230 -4.86 9.38 -11.07
C HIS A 230 -3.44 9.17 -10.51
N MET A 231 -3.28 9.39 -9.20
CA MET A 231 -1.99 9.31 -8.51
C MET A 231 -1.72 7.88 -8.03
N TRP A 232 -1.08 7.08 -8.89
CA TRP A 232 -0.82 5.67 -8.62
C TRP A 232 0.47 5.41 -7.84
N ALA A 233 1.45 6.30 -7.97
CA ALA A 233 2.70 6.24 -7.24
C ALA A 233 2.53 6.85 -5.84
N TRP A 234 3.48 6.57 -4.96
CA TRP A 234 3.56 7.26 -3.68
C TRP A 234 3.93 8.74 -3.86
N THR A 235 3.66 9.55 -2.84
CA THR A 235 4.25 10.87 -2.63
C THR A 235 5.34 10.73 -1.58
N LEU A 236 6.56 11.11 -1.88
CA LEU A 236 7.58 11.24 -0.83
C LEU A 236 7.40 12.59 -0.13
N PHE A 237 7.80 12.69 1.13
CA PHE A 237 7.75 13.94 1.86
C PHE A 237 9.01 14.17 2.69
N ARG A 238 9.28 15.44 2.96
CA ARG A 238 10.33 15.90 3.89
C ARG A 238 9.82 17.03 4.77
N ALA A 239 10.39 17.15 5.95
CA ALA A 239 10.22 18.33 6.77
C ALA A 239 11.42 18.54 7.69
N THR A 240 11.70 19.79 8.00
CA THR A 240 12.62 20.19 9.06
C THR A 240 11.82 20.47 10.32
N ILE A 241 12.06 19.73 11.39
CA ILE A 241 11.37 19.87 12.68
C ILE A 241 12.29 20.57 13.67
N LYS A 242 11.79 21.62 14.33
CA LYS A 242 12.50 22.24 15.45
C LYS A 242 12.55 21.28 16.63
N ILE A 243 13.74 21.06 17.19
CA ILE A 243 13.94 20.33 18.43
C ILE A 243 13.55 21.26 19.58
N PRO A 244 12.52 20.93 20.40
CA PRO A 244 12.12 21.79 21.51
C PRO A 244 13.21 21.89 22.58
N ASP A 245 13.31 23.06 23.22
CA ASP A 245 14.27 23.26 24.31
C ASP A 245 13.90 22.43 25.54
N GLY A 246 14.91 21.90 26.23
CA GLY A 246 14.73 21.22 27.52
C GLY A 246 14.04 19.85 27.47
N VAL A 247 13.78 19.29 26.28
CA VAL A 247 13.25 17.94 26.14
C VAL A 247 14.38 16.92 26.01
N ASN A 248 14.15 15.71 26.53
CA ASN A 248 15.05 14.57 26.38
C ASN A 248 14.50 13.52 25.41
N LYS A 249 13.25 13.66 24.99
CA LYS A 249 12.56 12.78 24.05
C LYS A 249 11.55 13.57 23.24
N MET A 250 11.37 13.16 21.99
CA MET A 250 10.30 13.63 21.11
C MET A 250 9.49 12.43 20.62
N GLU A 251 8.18 12.63 20.46
CA GLU A 251 7.31 11.68 19.78
C GLU A 251 6.92 12.27 18.43
N LEU A 252 7.63 11.83 17.39
CA LEU A 252 7.34 12.26 16.04
C LEU A 252 6.09 11.55 15.53
N VAL A 253 5.17 12.30 14.94
CA VAL A 253 3.93 11.76 14.37
C VAL A 253 3.74 12.27 12.95
N VAL A 254 3.26 11.40 12.06
CA VAL A 254 2.87 11.79 10.69
C VAL A 254 1.47 11.30 10.33
N LYS A 255 0.75 12.14 9.59
CA LYS A 255 -0.52 11.80 8.94
C LYS A 255 -0.65 12.45 7.56
N ALA A 256 -1.25 11.74 6.63
CA ALA A 256 -1.57 12.24 5.30
C ALA A 256 -3.07 12.47 5.10
N THR A 257 -3.40 13.34 4.15
CA THR A 257 -4.75 13.59 3.67
C THR A 257 -4.79 13.43 2.16
N ASP A 258 -5.74 12.65 1.65
CA ASP A 258 -5.90 12.43 0.21
C ASP A 258 -6.89 13.43 -0.44
N ARG A 259 -7.00 13.39 -1.77
CA ARG A 259 -7.83 14.29 -2.57
C ARG A 259 -9.32 14.25 -2.20
N SER A 260 -9.79 13.13 -1.64
CA SER A 260 -11.16 12.97 -1.12
C SER A 260 -11.29 13.37 0.35
N HIS A 261 -10.25 14.00 0.93
CA HIS A 261 -10.15 14.37 2.33
C HIS A 261 -10.26 13.20 3.32
N ASN A 262 -9.99 11.96 2.87
CA ASN A 262 -9.76 10.89 3.82
C ASN A 262 -8.49 11.19 4.59
N THR A 263 -8.51 10.92 5.90
CA THR A 263 -7.37 11.07 6.81
C THR A 263 -7.14 9.81 7.61
N GLN A 264 -5.98 9.73 8.25
CA GLN A 264 -5.60 8.63 9.12
C GLN A 264 -6.17 8.83 10.54
N PRO A 265 -6.62 7.76 11.22
CA PRO A 265 -7.03 7.82 12.62
C PRO A 265 -5.82 7.97 13.55
N GLU A 266 -6.05 8.51 14.75
CA GLU A 266 -4.98 8.79 15.72
C GLU A 266 -4.30 7.55 16.29
N GLY A 267 -5.05 6.45 16.44
CA GLY A 267 -4.60 5.24 17.11
C GLY A 267 -5.24 3.97 16.55
N ALA A 268 -4.75 2.83 17.02
CA ALA A 268 -5.15 1.53 16.53
C ALA A 268 -6.51 1.05 17.07
N SER A 269 -7.03 1.63 18.17
CA SER A 269 -8.20 1.11 18.88
C SER A 269 -9.44 0.97 18.00
N GLY A 270 -9.73 1.98 17.17
CA GLY A 270 -10.88 1.98 16.26
C GLY A 270 -10.68 1.15 14.99
N ILE A 271 -9.45 0.73 14.68
CA ILE A 271 -9.11 0.03 13.43
C ILE A 271 -8.47 -1.34 13.65
N TRP A 272 -8.29 -1.75 14.91
CA TRP A 272 -7.69 -3.04 15.24
C TRP A 272 -8.53 -4.15 14.62
N ASN A 273 -7.86 -5.16 14.07
CA ASN A 273 -8.50 -6.36 13.58
C ASN A 273 -7.57 -7.55 13.79
N VAL A 274 -8.15 -8.72 13.99
CA VAL A 274 -7.42 -9.97 14.31
C VAL A 274 -6.31 -10.31 13.32
N ARG A 275 -6.47 -9.95 12.04
CA ARG A 275 -5.50 -10.21 10.95
C ARG A 275 -4.41 -9.14 10.83
N GLY A 276 -4.51 -8.06 11.59
CA GLY A 276 -3.55 -6.96 11.54
C GLY A 276 -3.42 -6.31 10.17
N LEU A 277 -4.53 -6.23 9.42
CA LEU A 277 -4.57 -5.66 8.08
C LEU A 277 -4.94 -4.18 8.13
N ILE A 278 -4.54 -3.42 7.12
CA ILE A 278 -4.93 -2.03 6.91
C ILE A 278 -4.62 -1.16 8.14
N HIS A 279 -3.44 -1.34 8.75
CA HIS A 279 -3.01 -0.44 9.81
C HIS A 279 -2.62 0.91 9.22
N ASN A 280 -3.53 1.88 9.27
CA ASN A 280 -3.32 3.23 8.77
C ASN A 280 -3.41 4.32 9.84
N ALA A 281 -3.34 3.97 11.14
CA ALA A 281 -3.24 4.99 12.17
C ALA A 281 -1.95 5.82 12.01
N TRP A 282 -1.88 6.99 12.65
CA TRP A 282 -0.69 7.84 12.59
C TRP A 282 0.58 7.04 12.90
N HIS A 283 1.62 7.22 12.09
CA HIS A 283 2.91 6.59 12.38
C HIS A 283 3.63 7.41 13.43
N ARG A 284 4.11 6.72 14.47
CA ARG A 284 4.74 7.32 15.65
C ARG A 284 6.18 6.83 15.74
N VAL A 285 7.14 7.74 15.86
CA VAL A 285 8.57 7.44 16.03
C VAL A 285 9.10 8.18 17.25
N GLU A 286 9.68 7.45 18.19
CA GLU A 286 10.33 8.03 19.36
C GLU A 286 11.79 8.35 19.04
N VAL A 287 12.21 9.56 19.41
CA VAL A 287 13.57 10.07 19.23
C VAL A 287 14.09 10.53 20.60
N GLU A 288 15.36 10.25 20.89
CA GLU A 288 16.05 10.70 22.09
C GLU A 288 16.83 11.98 21.80
N VAL A 289 16.69 12.99 22.66
CA VAL A 289 17.48 14.22 22.59
C VAL A 289 18.59 14.13 23.61
N VAL A 290 19.83 14.20 23.14
CA VAL A 290 21.05 14.04 23.94
C VAL A 290 21.92 15.28 23.87
N ASP A 291 22.80 15.46 24.86
CA ASP A 291 23.82 16.52 24.86
C ASP A 291 24.93 16.24 23.83
#